data_AF-D4XM48-F1
#
_entry.id   AF-D4XM48-F1
#
_cell.length_a   1.000
_cell.length_b   1.000
_cell.length_c   1.000
_cell.angle_alpha   90.00
_cell.angle_beta   90.00
_cell.angle_gamma   90.00
#
_symmetry.space_group_name_H-M   'P 1'
#
loop_
_entity.id
_entity.type
_entity.pdbx_description
1 polymer ?
#
loop_
_entity_poly.entity_id
_entity_poly.type
_entity_poly.pdbx_seq_one_letter_code
_entity_poly.pdbx_strand_id
1 'polypeptide(L)'
;LIKLKEKTIQIKRNAHQEIIRMQRRFPSLIVYLEFESLISVNHKERHYAFPTGDNGITRLPILIEIPEDRASFDLQTICNSLNFDLSLANQKWLETI
;
A
#
# COMPACT_ATOMS: atom_id res chain seq x y z
N LEU A 1 -23.28 17.68 7.61
CA LEU A 1 -22.00 17.98 6.91
C LEU A 1 -20.78 17.90 7.83
N ILE A 2 -20.75 18.59 8.97
CA ILE A 2 -19.59 18.57 9.91
C ILE A 2 -19.26 17.16 10.42
N LYS A 3 -20.26 16.44 10.97
CA LYS A 3 -20.09 15.05 11.44
C LYS A 3 -19.55 14.08 10.37
N LEU A 4 -19.91 14.29 9.10
CA LEU A 4 -19.41 13.46 8.00
C LEU A 4 -17.92 13.76 7.72
N LYS A 5 -17.52 15.03 7.72
CA LYS A 5 -16.11 15.43 7.57
C LYS A 5 -15.25 14.86 8.70
N GLU A 6 -15.71 14.97 9.94
CA GLU A 6 -15.02 14.40 11.11
C GLU A 6 -14.86 12.88 10.98
N LYS A 7 -15.92 12.18 10.58
CA LYS A 7 -15.88 10.73 10.37
C LYS A 7 -14.89 10.34 9.27
N THR A 8 -14.84 11.09 8.16
CA THR A 8 -13.86 10.86 7.08
C THR A 8 -12.43 11.05 7.57
N ILE A 9 -12.15 12.10 8.34
CA ILE A 9 -10.82 12.34 8.94
C ILE A 9 -10.43 11.18 9.85
N GLN A 10 -11.37 10.71 10.68
CA GLN A 10 -11.12 9.59 11.58
C GLN A 10 -10.82 8.29 10.81
N ILE A 11 -11.57 8.00 9.73
CA ILE A 11 -11.33 6.83 8.88
C ILE A 11 -9.94 6.90 8.25
N LYS A 12 -9.55 8.06 7.68
CA LYS A 12 -8.21 8.24 7.10
C LYS A 12 -7.11 8.00 8.13
N ARG A 13 -7.27 8.56 9.33
CA ARG A 13 -6.31 8.38 10.44
C ARG A 13 -6.22 6.92 10.86
N ASN A 14 -7.35 6.23 10.98
CA ASN A 14 -7.37 4.82 11.35
C ASN A 14 -6.71 3.96 10.27
N ALA A 15 -7.04 4.18 8.99
CA ALA A 15 -6.44 3.43 7.89
C ALA A 15 -4.91 3.58 7.85
N HIS A 16 -4.39 4.80 7.98
CA HIS A 16 -2.94 5.06 8.06
C HIS A 16 -2.28 4.26 9.19
N GLN A 17 -2.85 4.29 10.40
CA GLN A 17 -2.32 3.56 11.55
C GLN A 17 -2.40 2.04 11.37
N GLU A 18 -3.50 1.54 10.81
CA GLU A 18 -3.68 0.10 10.61
C GLU A 18 -2.70 -0.45 9.59
N ILE A 19 -2.41 0.25 8.48
CA ILE A 19 -1.40 -0.18 7.50
C ILE A 19 -0.03 -0.34 8.17
N ILE A 20 0.39 0.62 9.00
CA ILE A 20 1.65 0.54 9.76
C ILE A 20 1.64 -0.61 10.76
N ARG A 21 0.50 -0.86 11.43
CA ARG A 21 0.35 -1.95 12.40
C ARG A 21 0.33 -3.33 11.73
N MET A 22 -0.19 -3.44 10.50
CA MET A 22 -0.25 -4.71 9.77
C MET A 22 1.14 -5.29 9.58
N GLN A 23 2.14 -4.48 9.22
CA GLN A 23 3.52 -4.95 9.09
C GLN A 23 4.04 -5.57 10.40
N ARG A 24 3.76 -4.94 11.55
CA ARG A 24 4.17 -5.46 12.86
C ARG A 24 3.43 -6.73 13.25
N ARG A 25 2.16 -6.85 12.83
CA ARG A 25 1.31 -8.01 13.13
C ARG A 25 1.67 -9.22 12.24
N PHE A 26 2.13 -8.97 11.03
CA PHE A 26 2.48 -10.00 10.04
C PHE A 26 3.86 -9.75 9.42
N PRO A 27 4.94 -9.72 10.23
CA PRO A 27 6.27 -9.35 9.76
C PRO A 27 6.88 -10.36 8.77
N SER A 28 6.39 -11.61 8.77
CA SER A 28 6.80 -12.64 7.79
C SER A 28 6.12 -12.50 6.43
N LEU A 29 5.10 -11.66 6.32
CA LEU A 29 4.29 -11.50 5.11
C LEU A 29 4.45 -10.11 4.49
N ILE A 30 4.68 -9.08 5.31
CA ILE A 30 4.75 -7.69 4.87
C ILE A 30 6.15 -7.15 5.13
N VAL A 31 6.80 -6.70 4.05
CA VAL A 31 8.16 -6.18 4.10
C VAL A 31 8.11 -4.66 4.17
N TYR A 32 8.78 -4.07 5.18
CA TYR A 32 9.04 -2.62 5.21
C TYR A 32 10.40 -2.37 4.57
N LEU A 33 10.40 -1.80 3.36
CA LEU A 33 11.59 -1.81 2.51
C LEU A 33 12.75 -1.05 3.12
N GLU A 34 12.53 0.14 3.66
CA GLU A 34 13.59 1.01 4.20
C GLU A 34 14.27 0.46 5.45
N PHE A 35 13.64 -0.49 6.14
CA PHE A 35 14.26 -1.19 7.26
C PHE A 35 15.03 -2.43 6.80
N GLU A 36 14.50 -3.17 5.83
CA GLU A 36 15.08 -4.41 5.34
C GLU A 36 16.20 -4.19 4.31
N SER A 37 16.24 -3.00 3.71
CA SER A 37 17.21 -2.65 2.67
C SER A 37 18.10 -1.49 3.14
N LEU A 38 19.38 -1.51 2.77
CA LEU A 38 20.31 -0.39 2.95
C LEU A 38 19.99 0.81 2.02
N ILE A 39 18.74 0.94 1.56
CA ILE A 39 18.30 2.06 0.71
C ILE A 39 18.26 3.32 1.57
N SER A 40 18.57 4.47 0.95
CA SER A 40 18.45 5.77 1.62
C SER A 40 17.05 5.94 2.20
N VAL A 41 16.96 6.10 3.52
CA VAL A 41 15.68 6.31 4.21
C VAL A 41 15.13 7.67 3.79
N ASN A 42 14.13 7.68 2.92
CA ASN A 42 13.35 8.89 2.68
C ASN A 42 12.41 9.09 3.87
N HIS A 43 12.74 10.02 4.77
CA HIS A 43 11.91 10.28 5.96
C HIS A 43 10.52 10.87 5.67
N LYS A 44 10.15 11.06 4.39
CA LYS A 44 8.84 11.58 4.00
C LYS A 44 7.79 10.49 3.80
N GLU A 45 8.21 9.27 3.50
CA GLU A 45 7.33 8.17 3.13
C GLU A 45 7.87 6.83 3.64
N ARG A 46 7.00 5.82 3.62
CA ARG A 46 7.31 4.44 3.99
C ARG A 46 6.82 3.52 2.90
N HIS A 47 7.65 2.59 2.48
CA HIS A 47 7.31 1.62 1.47
C HIS A 47 7.05 0.25 2.07
N TYR A 48 5.84 -0.26 1.85
CA TYR A 48 5.43 -1.58 2.30
C TYR A 48 5.11 -2.47 1.10
N ALA A 49 5.73 -3.65 1.04
CA ALA A 49 5.37 -4.67 0.07
C ALA A 49 4.37 -5.64 0.70
N PHE A 50 3.15 -5.69 0.15
CA PHE A 50 2.09 -6.60 0.58
C PHE A 50 1.98 -7.80 -0.34
N PRO A 51 1.76 -9.01 0.20
CA PRO A 51 1.52 -10.20 -0.60
C PRO A 51 0.21 -10.07 -1.38
N THR A 52 0.14 -10.67 -2.57
CA THR A 52 -1.05 -10.60 -3.42
C THR A 52 -1.25 -11.90 -4.21
N GLY A 53 -2.44 -12.05 -4.79
CA GLY A 53 -2.90 -13.28 -5.44
C GLY A 53 -3.69 -14.20 -4.51
N ASP A 54 -4.37 -15.18 -5.07
CA ASP A 54 -5.38 -16.01 -4.37
C ASP A 54 -4.84 -16.77 -3.15
N ASN A 55 -3.53 -17.06 -3.14
CA ASN A 55 -2.82 -17.67 -2.02
C ASN A 55 -1.73 -16.76 -1.41
N GLY A 56 -1.67 -15.49 -1.82
CA GLY A 56 -0.69 -14.51 -1.37
C GLY A 56 0.71 -14.61 -1.98
N ILE A 57 0.96 -15.58 -2.88
CA ILE A 57 2.27 -15.78 -3.54
C ILE A 57 2.18 -15.92 -5.06
N THR A 58 0.97 -16.02 -5.62
CA THR A 58 0.75 -16.21 -7.06
C THR A 58 0.96 -14.94 -7.88
N ARG A 59 1.13 -13.78 -7.24
CA ARG A 59 1.38 -12.49 -7.90
C ARG A 59 2.52 -11.75 -7.22
N LEU A 60 3.18 -10.87 -7.98
CA LEU A 60 4.21 -9.97 -7.45
C LEU A 60 3.62 -9.07 -6.37
N PRO A 61 4.30 -8.89 -5.22
CA PRO A 61 3.83 -8.04 -4.14
C PRO A 61 3.41 -6.64 -4.60
N ILE A 62 2.30 -6.14 -4.05
CA ILE A 62 1.87 -4.77 -4.31
C ILE A 62 2.69 -3.85 -3.40
N LEU A 63 3.37 -2.89 -4.03
CA LEU A 63 4.09 -1.84 -3.32
C LEU A 63 3.11 -0.73 -2.92
N ILE A 64 3.05 -0.42 -1.63
CA ILE A 64 2.25 0.67 -1.10
C ILE A 64 3.18 1.70 -0.49
N GLU A 65 3.04 2.94 -0.95
CA GLU A 65 3.72 4.10 -0.41
C GLU A 65 2.80 4.82 0.59
N ILE A 66 3.28 5.01 1.81
CA ILE A 66 2.54 5.65 2.89
C ILE A 66 3.32 6.86 3.36
N PRO A 67 2.78 8.08 3.26
CA PRO A 67 3.46 9.25 3.79
C PRO A 67 3.63 9.16 5.31
N GLU A 68 4.77 9.65 5.80
CA GLU A 68 5.04 9.76 7.24
C GLU A 68 4.10 10.80 7.88
N ASP A 69 3.87 11.91 7.18
CA ASP A 69 2.89 12.91 7.56
C ASP A 69 1.46 12.41 7.28
N ARG A 70 0.61 12.47 8.32
CA ARG A 70 -0.79 12.06 8.21
C ARG A 70 -1.63 13.04 7.41
N ALA A 71 -1.23 14.31 7.34
CA ALA A 71 -1.98 15.32 6.59
C ALA A 71 -1.92 15.08 5.07
N SER A 72 -0.83 14.48 4.59
CA SER A 72 -0.66 14.11 3.18
C SER A 72 -1.21 12.71 2.85
N PHE A 73 -1.75 11.97 3.82
CA PHE A 73 -2.32 10.65 3.57
C PHE A 73 -3.60 10.72 2.74
N ASP A 74 -3.55 10.15 1.53
CA ASP A 74 -4.70 9.96 0.67
C ASP A 74 -5.04 8.48 0.50
N LEU A 75 -6.12 8.08 1.18
CA LEU A 75 -6.65 6.73 1.10
C LEU A 75 -7.05 6.32 -0.33
N GLN A 76 -7.47 7.28 -1.17
CA GLN A 76 -7.88 6.96 -2.54
C GLN A 76 -6.70 6.47 -3.37
N THR A 77 -5.54 7.10 -3.23
CA THR A 77 -4.30 6.68 -3.91
C THR A 77 -3.93 5.26 -3.51
N ILE A 78 -4.03 4.92 -2.23
CA ILE A 78 -3.76 3.56 -1.74
C ILE A 78 -4.73 2.55 -2.33
N CYS A 79 -6.03 2.86 -2.35
CA CYS A 79 -7.03 2.00 -2.97
C CYS A 79 -6.74 1.78 -4.47
N ASN A 80 -6.27 2.80 -5.17
CA ASN A 80 -5.91 2.68 -6.58
C ASN A 80 -4.69 1.76 -6.77
N SER A 81 -3.67 1.87 -5.91
CA SER A 81 -2.50 0.97 -5.93
C SER A 81 -2.88 -0.49 -5.60
N LEU A 82 -3.81 -0.70 -4.66
CA LEU A 82 -4.30 -2.02 -4.29
C LEU A 82 -5.16 -2.66 -5.39
N ASN A 83 -5.97 -1.84 -6.07
CA ASN A 83 -6.81 -2.26 -7.19
C ASN A 83 -6.03 -2.29 -8.52
N PHE A 84 -4.72 -2.05 -8.51
CA PHE A 84 -3.89 -2.16 -9.70
C PHE A 84 -3.85 -3.63 -10.12
N ASP A 85 -4.75 -3.99 -11.02
CA ASP A 85 -4.83 -5.34 -11.53
C ASP A 85 -3.80 -5.53 -12.65
N LEU A 86 -2.71 -6.23 -12.32
CA LEU A 86 -1.73 -6.69 -13.32
C LEU A 86 -2.39 -7.50 -14.46
N SER A 87 -3.56 -8.10 -14.25
CA SER A 87 -4.28 -8.82 -15.31
C SER A 87 -4.74 -7.88 -16.45
N LEU A 88 -5.09 -6.63 -16.12
CA LEU A 88 -5.47 -5.61 -17.08
C LEU A 88 -4.25 -4.96 -17.75
N ALA A 89 -3.10 -4.96 -17.08
CA ALA A 89 -1.85 -4.45 -17.63
C ALA A 89 -1.18 -5.40 -18.64
N ASN A 90 -1.53 -6.69 -18.63
CA ASN A 90 -0.88 -7.74 -19.43
C ASN A 90 -1.44 -7.96 -20.85
N GLN A 91 -2.35 -7.13 -21.37
CA GLN A 91 -2.93 -7.33 -22.70
C GLN A 91 -2.16 -6.62 -23.85
N LYS A 92 -0.83 -6.63 -23.86
CA LYS A 92 -0.05 -6.08 -24.99
C LYS A 92 1.02 -7.00 -25.56
N TRP A 93 1.35 -8.09 -24.88
CA TRP A 93 2.41 -9.02 -25.32
C TRP A 93 1.89 -10.24 -26.10
N LEU A 94 0.58 -10.34 -26.32
CA LEU A 94 -0.06 -11.45 -27.04
C LEU A 94 -0.52 -11.10 -28.47
N GLU A 95 -0.28 -9.87 -28.94
CA GLU A 95 -0.67 -9.44 -30.30
C GLU A 95 0.37 -9.78 -31.38
N THR A 96 1.46 -10.47 -31.04
CA THR A 96 2.58 -10.73 -31.99
C THR A 96 2.98 -12.21 -32.12
N ILE A 97 2.00 -13.12 -32.20
CA ILE A 97 2.24 -14.50 -32.67
C ILE A 97 1.28 -14.83 -33.80
#